data_AF-J8PQA6-F1
#
_entry.id   AF-J8PQA6-F1
#
_cell.length_a   1.000
_cell.length_b   1.000
_cell.length_c   1.000
_cell.angle_alpha   90.00
_cell.angle_beta   90.00
_cell.angle_gamma   90.00
#
_symmetry.space_group_name_H-M   'P 1'
#
loop_
_entity.id
_entity.type
_entity.pdbx_description
1 polymer ?
#
loop_
_entity_poly.entity_id
_entity_poly.type
_entity_poly.pdbx_seq_one_letter_code
_entity_poly.pdbx_strand_id
1 'polypeptide(L)'
;MHLYGYFVLFIVVVLFIALLPLFSGIGTFKLTKPSSSAKAQPTTGKLGKRDFLKNKLNQTNVLKFNLKDGKDVSEDNSTGVSSAPRKFEVDSKTGLKRRVIGRFNQDPNDFDFDIDELINEDNLEEQKQEEKKLKEYNGKKHEAYEAFV
;
A
#
# COMPACT_ATOMS: atom_id res chain seq x y z
N MET A 1 31.89 -33.95 17.66
CA MET A 1 31.04 -34.18 16.46
C MET A 1 29.79 -33.28 16.42
N HIS A 2 29.11 -33.01 17.53
CA HIS A 2 27.92 -32.12 17.54
C HIS A 2 28.26 -30.64 17.26
N LEU A 3 29.33 -30.11 17.86
CA LEU A 3 29.75 -28.71 17.68
C LEU A 3 30.08 -28.35 16.22
N TYR A 4 30.71 -29.31 15.51
CA TYR A 4 31.03 -29.18 14.10
C TYR A 4 29.76 -29.13 13.23
N GLY A 5 28.74 -29.94 13.56
CA GLY A 5 27.45 -29.91 12.88
C GLY A 5 26.74 -28.55 13.01
N TYR A 6 26.77 -27.94 14.20
CA TYR A 6 26.21 -26.59 14.39
C TYR A 6 26.97 -25.52 13.60
N PHE A 7 28.31 -25.62 13.51
CA PHE A 7 29.12 -24.70 12.71
C PHE A 7 28.80 -24.80 11.22
N VAL A 8 28.66 -26.03 10.70
CA VAL A 8 28.28 -26.26 9.31
C VAL A 8 26.87 -25.72 9.03
N LEU A 9 25.91 -25.97 9.92
CA LEU A 9 24.55 -25.45 9.81
C LEU A 9 24.54 -23.91 9.80
N PHE A 10 25.30 -23.29 10.70
CA PHE A 10 25.40 -21.83 10.79
C PHE A 10 25.92 -21.21 9.49
N ILE A 11 26.97 -21.81 8.90
CA ILE A 11 27.50 -21.37 7.61
C ILE A 11 26.43 -21.47 6.52
N VAL A 12 25.69 -22.58 6.46
CA VAL A 12 24.61 -22.78 5.47
C VAL A 12 23.53 -21.71 5.60
N VAL A 13 23.09 -21.40 6.83
CA VAL A 13 22.07 -20.38 7.09
C VAL A 13 22.54 -19.00 6.66
N VAL A 14 23.78 -18.62 6.99
CA VAL A 14 24.36 -17.33 6.60
C VAL A 14 24.45 -17.21 5.07
N LEU A 15 24.86 -18.28 4.39
CA LEU A 15 24.95 -18.33 2.94
C LEU A 15 23.57 -18.12 2.29
N PHE A 16 22.52 -18.71 2.87
CA PHE A 16 21.14 -18.56 2.39
C PHE A 16 20.63 -17.12 2.53
N ILE A 17 20.88 -16.48 3.68
CA ILE A 17 20.51 -15.08 3.93
C ILE A 17 21.24 -14.14 2.97
N ALA A 18 22.50 -14.41 2.65
CA ALA A 18 23.27 -13.62 1.69
C ALA A 18 22.80 -13.81 0.24
N LEU A 19 22.32 -15.01 -0.11
CA LEU A 19 21.82 -15.32 -1.47
C LEU A 19 20.38 -14.86 -1.70
N LEU A 20 19.55 -14.79 -0.66
CA LEU A 20 18.14 -14.38 -0.77
C LEU A 20 17.95 -13.04 -1.51
N PRO A 21 18.69 -11.96 -1.20
CA PRO A 21 18.59 -10.69 -1.93
C PRO A 21 18.91 -10.82 -3.43
N LEU A 22 19.84 -11.70 -3.79
CA LEU A 22 20.26 -11.91 -5.19
C LEU A 22 19.16 -12.60 -6.01
N PHE A 23 18.43 -13.54 -5.40
CA PHE A 23 17.29 -14.20 -6.04
C PHE A 23 15.99 -13.40 -5.93
N SER A 24 15.89 -12.47 -4.98
CA SER A 24 14.65 -11.74 -4.71
C SER A 24 14.25 -10.78 -5.83
N GLY A 25 15.11 -10.52 -6.83
CA GLY A 25 14.76 -9.75 -8.03
C GLY A 25 14.41 -8.28 -7.77
N ILE A 26 14.65 -7.77 -6.55
CA ILE A 26 14.63 -6.35 -6.23
C ILE A 26 15.80 -5.70 -7.01
N GLY A 27 15.50 -5.15 -8.19
CA GLY A 27 16.45 -4.27 -8.90
C GLY A 27 16.61 -4.46 -10.40
N THR A 28 15.86 -5.32 -11.10
CA THR A 28 15.95 -5.39 -12.57
C THR A 28 15.21 -4.22 -13.25
N PHE A 29 15.69 -3.00 -13.06
CA PHE A 29 15.30 -1.87 -13.91
C PHE A 29 16.03 -1.98 -15.24
N LYS A 30 15.33 -2.46 -16.27
CA LYS A 30 15.81 -2.39 -17.65
C LYS A 30 15.79 -0.94 -18.10
N LEU A 31 16.93 -0.26 -18.00
CA LEU A 31 17.12 1.06 -18.57
C LEU A 31 17.25 0.92 -20.09
N THR A 32 16.12 0.87 -20.80
CA THR A 32 16.13 0.93 -22.27
C THR A 32 16.53 2.35 -22.67
N LYS A 33 17.80 2.52 -23.05
CA LYS A 33 18.33 3.77 -23.58
C LYS A 33 17.65 4.03 -24.93
N PRO A 34 16.86 5.10 -25.12
CA PRO A 34 16.29 5.39 -26.42
C PRO A 34 17.44 5.77 -27.37
N SER A 35 17.66 4.92 -28.37
CA SER A 35 18.52 5.22 -29.52
C SER A 35 17.91 6.39 -30.27
N SER A 36 18.40 7.61 -30.01
CA SER A 36 18.02 8.81 -30.75
C SER A 36 18.85 8.90 -32.03
N SER A 37 18.55 8.09 -33.05
CA SER A 37 18.96 8.40 -34.42
C SER A 37 17.91 9.32 -35.05
N ALA A 38 17.79 10.56 -34.56
CA ALA A 38 16.99 11.58 -35.20
C ALA A 38 17.92 12.45 -36.05
N LYS A 39 17.93 12.18 -37.36
CA LYS A 39 18.42 13.08 -38.41
C LYS A 39 17.94 14.50 -38.12
N ALA A 40 18.88 15.43 -37.99
CA ALA A 40 18.59 16.86 -37.98
C ALA A 40 17.94 17.23 -39.32
N GLN A 41 16.75 17.81 -39.28
CA GLN A 41 16.13 18.46 -40.44
C GLN A 41 15.63 19.86 -40.03
N PRO A 42 15.79 20.86 -40.90
CA PRO A 42 16.14 22.21 -40.49
C PRO A 42 14.93 23.11 -40.23
N THR A 43 15.25 24.19 -39.54
CA THR A 43 14.48 25.40 -39.29
C THR A 43 13.70 25.90 -40.50
N THR A 44 12.36 25.92 -40.43
CA THR A 44 11.53 26.98 -41.02
C THR A 44 10.11 26.92 -40.42
N GLY A 45 9.55 28.10 -40.13
CA GLY A 45 8.13 28.28 -39.79
C GLY A 45 7.89 28.59 -38.32
N LYS A 46 7.52 29.85 -38.04
CA LYS A 46 7.04 30.35 -36.75
C LYS A 46 5.79 29.58 -36.30
N LEU A 47 5.94 28.41 -35.69
CA LEU A 47 4.89 27.81 -34.89
C LEU A 47 4.94 28.44 -33.49
N GLY A 48 3.79 28.92 -33.01
CA GLY A 48 3.68 29.49 -31.68
C GLY A 48 4.17 28.51 -30.62
N LYS A 49 4.77 29.00 -29.54
CA LYS A 49 5.27 28.17 -28.41
C LYS A 49 4.27 27.10 -27.94
N ARG A 50 2.96 27.37 -28.10
CA ARG A 50 1.85 26.45 -27.79
C ARG A 50 1.81 25.22 -28.70
N ASP A 51 2.08 25.38 -29.99
CA ASP A 51 2.02 24.27 -30.95
C ASP A 51 3.28 23.39 -30.88
N PHE A 52 4.42 23.97 -30.51
CA PHE A 52 5.63 23.22 -30.16
C PHE A 52 5.40 22.32 -28.93
N LEU A 53 4.71 22.83 -27.90
CA LEU A 53 4.37 22.05 -26.70
C LEU A 53 3.37 20.93 -27.01
N LYS A 54 2.37 21.19 -27.86
CA LYS A 54 1.42 20.15 -28.33
C LYS A 54 2.14 19.04 -29.10
N ASN A 55 3.08 19.38 -29.98
CA ASN A 55 3.88 18.39 -30.69
C ASN A 55 4.83 17.61 -29.76
N LYS A 56 5.36 18.24 -28.71
CA LYS A 56 6.17 17.55 -27.69
C LYS A 56 5.34 16.58 -26.83
N LEU A 57 4.09 16.93 -26.51
CA LEU A 57 3.12 16.05 -25.83
C LEU A 57 2.72 14.85 -26.70
N ASN A 58 2.60 15.04 -28.01
CA ASN A 58 2.28 13.94 -28.93
C ASN A 58 3.48 12.99 -29.14
N GLN A 59 4.72 13.45 -28.93
CA GLN A 59 5.94 12.63 -29.00
C GLN A 59 6.25 11.89 -27.69
N THR A 60 5.67 12.30 -26.57
CA THR A 60 5.68 11.51 -25.34
C THR A 60 4.65 10.39 -25.45
N ASN A 61 4.98 9.30 -26.14
CA ASN A 61 4.38 7.98 -25.89
C ASN A 61 4.78 7.46 -24.49
N VAL A 62 4.59 8.29 -23.46
CA VAL A 62 4.84 7.94 -22.08
C VAL A 62 3.47 7.52 -21.54
N LEU A 63 3.24 6.21 -21.60
CA LEU A 63 2.13 5.49 -20.97
C LEU A 63 0.75 5.80 -21.56
N LYS A 64 0.41 5.11 -22.66
CA LYS A 64 -0.98 4.92 -23.07
C LYS A 64 -1.58 3.81 -22.20
N PHE A 65 -2.30 4.19 -21.15
CA PHE A 65 -3.11 3.25 -20.38
C PHE A 65 -4.39 2.98 -21.18
N ASN A 66 -4.49 1.78 -21.77
CA ASN A 66 -5.76 1.27 -22.25
C ASN A 66 -6.55 0.80 -21.03
N LEU A 67 -7.34 1.70 -20.42
CA LEU A 67 -8.38 1.26 -19.52
C LEU A 67 -9.43 0.53 -20.36
N LYS A 68 -9.58 -0.76 -20.06
CA LYS A 68 -10.67 -1.57 -20.62
C LYS A 68 -11.93 -1.03 -19.97
N ASP A 69 -12.74 -0.27 -20.70
CA ASP A 69 -14.08 0.15 -20.27
C ASP A 69 -14.96 -1.10 -20.15
N GLY A 70 -14.80 -1.77 -19.01
CA GLY A 70 -15.69 -2.81 -18.53
C GLY A 70 -16.93 -2.13 -17.96
N LYS A 71 -18.03 -2.31 -18.66
CA LYS A 71 -19.41 -2.14 -18.18
C LYS A 71 -19.54 -2.49 -16.69
N ASP A 72 -20.17 -1.57 -15.95
CA ASP A 72 -20.80 -1.75 -14.63
C ASP A 72 -19.80 -2.14 -13.53
N VAL A 73 -19.33 -1.26 -12.66
CA VAL A 73 -20.07 -0.48 -11.66
C VAL A 73 -19.18 0.70 -11.23
N SER A 74 -19.83 1.84 -10.99
CA SER A 74 -19.28 3.11 -10.55
C SER A 74 -18.03 3.06 -9.65
N GLU A 75 -17.01 3.78 -10.12
CA GLU A 75 -15.96 4.47 -9.37
C GLU A 75 -15.36 3.78 -8.15
N ASP A 76 -14.30 2.98 -8.37
CA ASP A 76 -13.17 2.98 -7.45
C ASP A 76 -11.87 2.57 -8.16
N ASN A 77 -10.87 3.45 -8.13
CA ASN A 77 -9.49 3.14 -8.49
C ASN A 77 -8.56 4.16 -7.82
N SER A 78 -7.89 3.75 -6.75
CA SER A 78 -6.45 3.45 -6.79
C SER A 78 -5.85 3.34 -5.39
N THR A 79 -5.25 2.18 -5.14
CA THR A 79 -4.23 1.95 -4.12
C THR A 79 -2.96 2.74 -4.47
N GLY A 80 -2.93 3.99 -4.01
CA GLY A 80 -1.70 4.74 -3.71
C GLY A 80 -1.73 5.08 -2.23
N VAL A 81 -0.76 4.54 -1.49
CA VAL A 81 -0.65 4.58 -0.02
C VAL A 81 -0.81 6.01 0.55
N SER A 82 -2.03 6.36 0.94
CA SER A 82 -2.37 7.09 2.16
C SER A 82 -3.84 6.83 2.43
N SER A 83 -4.12 6.02 3.44
CA SER A 83 -5.42 5.47 3.84
C SER A 83 -6.39 6.51 4.40
N ALA A 84 -6.62 7.61 3.69
CA ALA A 84 -7.73 8.52 3.97
C ALA A 84 -8.31 9.03 2.64
N PRO A 85 -9.63 8.95 2.42
CA PRO A 85 -10.26 9.54 1.24
C PRO A 85 -9.99 11.04 1.25
N ARG A 86 -9.06 11.51 0.43
CA ARG A 86 -8.71 12.93 0.31
C ARG A 86 -9.85 13.64 -0.41
N LYS A 87 -10.92 13.95 0.31
CA LYS A 87 -12.04 14.76 -0.18
C LYS A 87 -11.47 16.14 -0.50
N PHE A 88 -11.54 16.57 -1.76
CA PHE A 88 -11.23 17.94 -2.13
C PHE A 88 -12.50 18.77 -1.96
N GLU A 89 -12.40 19.91 -1.27
CA GLU A 89 -13.50 20.85 -1.19
C GLU A 89 -13.33 21.89 -2.31
N VAL A 90 -14.39 22.11 -3.08
CA VAL A 90 -14.40 23.10 -4.17
C VAL A 90 -14.87 24.42 -3.57
N ASP A 91 -14.03 25.44 -3.64
CA ASP A 91 -14.42 26.80 -3.24
C ASP A 91 -15.52 27.32 -4.18
N SER A 92 -16.69 27.64 -3.63
CA SER A 92 -17.85 28.10 -4.40
C SER A 92 -17.63 29.47 -5.07
N LYS A 93 -16.64 30.25 -4.62
CA LYS A 93 -16.33 31.57 -5.19
C LYS A 93 -15.27 31.52 -6.29
N THR A 94 -14.29 30.62 -6.16
CA THR A 94 -13.13 30.56 -7.07
C THR A 94 -13.07 29.29 -7.93
N GLY A 95 -13.85 28.26 -7.60
CA GLY A 95 -13.84 26.96 -8.26
C GLY A 95 -12.55 26.16 -8.05
N LEU A 96 -11.58 26.67 -7.28
CA LEU A 96 -10.32 25.98 -7.02
C LEU A 96 -10.52 24.88 -5.98
N LYS A 97 -10.00 23.69 -6.30
CA LYS A 97 -9.97 22.54 -5.38
C LYS A 97 -8.93 22.79 -4.30
N ARG A 98 -9.37 22.87 -3.04
CA ARG A 98 -8.47 22.91 -1.89
C ARG A 98 -8.32 21.51 -1.30
N ARG A 99 -7.09 21.17 -0.90
CA ARG A 99 -6.82 19.94 -0.17
C ARG A 99 -7.44 20.09 1.22
N VAL A 100 -8.38 19.23 1.58
CA VAL A 100 -8.89 19.16 2.96
C VAL A 100 -7.79 18.57 3.83
N ILE A 101 -7.15 19.43 4.64
CA ILE A 101 -6.12 19.05 5.60
C ILE A 101 -6.87 18.55 6.84
N GLY A 102 -7.36 17.31 6.80
CA GLY A 102 -8.04 16.67 7.93
C GLY A 102 -9.39 17.30 8.32
N ARG A 103 -10.24 16.50 8.96
CA ARG A 103 -11.33 17.04 9.78
C ARG A 103 -10.80 17.07 11.20
N PHE A 104 -10.58 18.27 11.73
CA PHE A 104 -10.21 18.42 13.13
C PHE A 104 -11.48 18.33 13.95
N ASN A 105 -11.44 17.50 14.98
CA ASN A 105 -12.47 17.55 15.98
C ASN A 105 -12.33 18.85 16.76
N GLN A 106 -13.43 19.59 16.89
CA GLN A 106 -13.45 20.86 17.59
C GLN A 106 -13.79 20.68 19.07
N ASP A 107 -14.23 19.49 19.46
CA ASP A 107 -14.52 19.20 20.85
C ASP A 107 -13.22 18.85 21.60
N PRO A 108 -12.82 19.66 22.60
CA PRO A 108 -11.66 19.34 23.43
C PRO A 108 -11.90 18.16 24.37
N ASN A 109 -13.16 17.78 24.62
CA ASN A 109 -13.51 16.73 25.59
C ASN A 109 -13.57 15.33 24.95
N ASP A 110 -13.47 15.22 23.62
CA ASP A 110 -13.49 13.92 22.92
C ASP A 110 -12.30 13.01 23.27
N PHE A 111 -11.30 13.53 23.97
CA PHE A 111 -10.16 12.78 24.48
C PHE A 111 -10.12 12.73 26.01
N ASP A 112 -11.12 13.28 26.69
CA ASP A 112 -11.23 13.26 28.15
C ASP A 112 -12.05 12.03 28.55
N PHE A 113 -11.38 10.88 28.58
CA PHE A 113 -12.00 9.61 28.95
C PHE A 113 -12.12 9.50 30.47
N ASP A 114 -13.32 9.12 30.94
CA ASP A 114 -13.52 8.80 32.34
C ASP A 114 -12.73 7.53 32.69
N ILE A 115 -11.96 7.60 33.77
CA ILE A 115 -11.14 6.46 34.24
C ILE A 115 -12.02 5.23 34.49
N ASP A 116 -13.23 5.44 35.00
CA ASP A 116 -14.19 4.37 35.25
C ASP A 116 -14.71 3.73 33.95
N GLU A 117 -14.87 4.51 32.87
CA GLU A 117 -15.24 3.99 31.55
C GLU A 117 -14.12 3.10 30.99
N LEU A 118 -12.87 3.54 31.10
CA LEU A 118 -11.70 2.80 30.66
C LEU A 118 -11.55 1.46 31.41
N ILE A 119 -11.71 1.48 32.74
CA ILE A 119 -11.63 0.28 33.58
C ILE A 119 -12.74 -0.72 33.20
N ASN A 120 -13.94 -0.22 32.93
CA ASN A 120 -15.06 -1.09 32.56
C ASN A 120 -14.86 -1.72 31.17
N GLU A 121 -14.30 -0.98 30.21
CA GLU A 121 -13.94 -1.50 28.90
C GLU A 121 -12.89 -2.61 29.01
N ASP A 122 -11.83 -2.39 29.78
CA ASP A 122 -10.77 -3.38 30.03
C ASP A 122 -11.33 -4.65 30.67
N ASN A 123 -12.16 -4.52 31.71
CA ASN A 123 -12.78 -5.67 32.39
C ASN A 123 -13.68 -6.49 31.44
N LEU A 124 -14.44 -5.81 30.57
CA LEU A 124 -15.29 -6.48 29.58
C LEU A 124 -14.47 -7.18 28.50
N GLU A 125 -13.33 -6.60 28.10
CA GLU A 125 -12.44 -7.25 27.15
C GLU A 125 -11.78 -8.49 27.76
N GLU A 126 -11.32 -8.41 28.99
CA GLU A 126 -10.72 -9.54 29.72
C GLU A 126 -11.70 -10.71 29.84
N GLN A 127 -12.94 -10.45 30.27
CA GLN A 127 -13.99 -11.49 30.35
C GLN A 127 -14.24 -12.16 29.00
N LYS A 128 -14.32 -11.39 27.90
CA LYS A 128 -14.49 -11.94 26.56
C LYS A 128 -13.31 -12.82 26.15
N GLN A 129 -12.08 -12.45 26.52
CA GLN A 129 -10.90 -13.24 26.23
C GLN A 129 -10.88 -14.56 27.03
N GLU A 130 -11.27 -14.51 28.30
CA GLU A 130 -11.40 -15.71 29.14
C GLU A 130 -12.45 -16.67 28.59
N GLU A 131 -13.62 -16.17 28.18
CA GLU A 131 -14.65 -16.98 27.54
C GLU A 131 -14.17 -17.64 26.25
N LYS A 132 -13.42 -16.89 25.41
CA LYS A 132 -12.84 -17.44 24.18
C LYS A 132 -11.86 -18.57 24.49
N LYS A 133 -10.95 -18.37 25.46
CA LYS A 133 -10.02 -19.40 25.92
C LYS A 133 -10.76 -20.64 26.42
N LEU A 134 -11.81 -20.46 27.22
CA LEU A 134 -12.58 -21.56 27.78
C LEU A 134 -13.31 -22.36 26.69
N LYS A 135 -13.88 -21.67 25.68
CA LYS A 135 -14.47 -22.30 24.50
C LYS A 135 -13.45 -23.10 23.69
N GLU A 136 -12.25 -22.56 23.47
CA GLU A 136 -11.15 -23.28 22.79
C GLU A 136 -10.71 -24.54 23.55
N TYR A 137 -10.57 -24.46 24.88
CA TYR A 137 -10.21 -25.62 25.70
C TYR A 137 -11.28 -26.71 25.67
N ASN A 138 -12.56 -26.33 25.72
CA ASN A 138 -13.65 -27.31 25.65
C ASN A 138 -13.76 -27.94 24.25
N GLY A 139 -13.57 -27.17 23.18
CA GLY A 139 -13.53 -27.69 21.81
C GLY A 139 -12.43 -28.73 21.61
N LYS A 140 -11.20 -28.43 22.07
CA LYS A 140 -10.06 -29.37 21.99
C LYS A 140 -10.26 -30.66 22.79
N LYS A 141 -10.99 -30.61 23.91
CA LYS A 141 -11.34 -31.83 24.67
C LYS A 141 -12.29 -32.74 23.89
N HIS A 142 -13.26 -32.16 23.17
CA HIS A 142 -14.16 -32.92 22.32
C HIS A 142 -13.43 -33.52 21.10
N GLU A 143 -12.57 -32.74 20.44
CA GLU A 143 -11.75 -33.25 19.33
C GLU A 143 -10.81 -34.38 19.76
N ALA A 144 -10.18 -34.26 20.94
CA ALA A 144 -9.35 -35.33 21.48
C ALA A 144 -10.15 -36.60 21.77
N TYR A 145 -11.36 -36.48 22.33
CA TYR A 145 -12.21 -37.63 22.62
C TYR A 145 -12.72 -38.32 21.35
N GLU A 146 -13.08 -37.56 20.32
CA GLU A 146 -13.47 -38.12 19.00
C GLU A 146 -12.30 -38.78 18.27
N ALA A 147 -11.07 -38.30 18.45
CA ALA A 147 -9.89 -38.94 17.86
C ALA A 147 -9.50 -40.29 18.53
N PHE A 148 -10.04 -40.57 19.72
CA PHE A 148 -9.78 -41.81 20.47
C PHE A 148 -10.85 -42.90 20.30
N VAL A 149 -12.02 -42.58 19.71
CA VAL A 149 -13.12 -43.52 19.43
C VAL A 149 -13.07 -43.99 17.98
#